data_AF-A0A1M5XSQ9-F1
#
_entry.id   AF-A0A1M5XSQ9-F1
#
_cell.length_a   1.000
_cell.length_b   1.000
_cell.length_c   1.000
_cell.angle_alpha   90.00
_cell.angle_beta   90.00
_cell.angle_gamma   90.00
#
_symmetry.space_group_name_H-M   'P 1'
#
loop_
_entity.id
_entity.type
_entity.pdbx_description
1 polymer ?
#
loop_
_entity_poly.entity_id
_entity_poly.type
_entity_poly.pdbx_seq_one_letter_code
_entity_poly.pdbx_strand_id
1 'polypeptide(L)' 'MPKKSFTFNGVRKPWLHMTRGRTKPLFTPVQRNVLTVPGMPGGHIESSQIEPISFIQPI' A
#
# COMPACT_ATOMS: atom_id res chain seq x y z
N MET A 1 -13.74 -8.24 -24.93
CA MET A 1 -13.67 -7.91 -23.49
C MET A 1 -13.48 -6.40 -23.33
N PRO A 2 -14.16 -5.74 -22.39
CA PRO A 2 -13.99 -4.31 -22.16
C PRO A 2 -12.54 -3.99 -21.72
N LYS A 3 -11.92 -2.97 -22.32
CA LYS A 3 -10.56 -2.52 -21.94
C LYS A 3 -10.58 -1.96 -20.52
N LYS A 4 -9.61 -2.38 -19.68
CA LYS A 4 -9.44 -1.85 -18.32
C LYS A 4 -9.04 -0.37 -18.38
N SER A 5 -9.52 0.41 -17.42
CA SER A 5 -9.27 1.86 -17.29
C SER A 5 -9.50 2.24 -15.83
N PHE A 6 -9.11 3.44 -15.42
CA PHE A 6 -9.31 3.93 -14.06
C PHE A 6 -9.99 5.30 -14.04
N THR A 7 -10.67 5.59 -12.94
CA THR A 7 -11.27 6.90 -12.65
C THR A 7 -10.43 7.58 -11.57
N PHE A 8 -10.10 8.85 -11.77
CA PHE A 8 -9.43 9.66 -10.76
C PHE A 8 -10.20 10.96 -10.57
N ASN A 9 -10.55 11.27 -9.31
CA ASN A 9 -11.37 12.43 -8.96
C ASN A 9 -12.68 12.52 -9.79
N GLY A 10 -13.38 11.40 -9.95
CA GLY A 10 -14.61 11.32 -10.75
C GLY A 10 -14.42 11.38 -12.27
N VAL A 11 -13.20 11.63 -12.77
CA VAL A 11 -12.92 11.73 -14.20
C VAL A 11 -12.32 10.43 -14.74
N ARG A 12 -12.94 9.90 -15.80
CA ARG A 12 -12.42 8.77 -16.58
C ARG A 12 -12.09 9.24 -17.99
N LYS A 13 -10.86 9.02 -18.43
CA LYS A 13 -10.41 9.41 -19.78
C LYS A 13 -10.70 8.26 -20.76
N PRO A 14 -11.51 8.46 -21.81
CA PRO A 14 -11.90 7.37 -22.72
C PRO A 14 -10.73 6.84 -23.56
N TRP A 15 -9.70 7.66 -23.77
CA TRP A 15 -8.46 7.29 -24.46
C TRP A 15 -7.39 6.65 -23.56
N LEU A 16 -7.60 6.61 -22.24
CA LEU A 16 -6.63 6.02 -21.31
C LEU A 16 -7.02 4.58 -20.98
N HIS A 17 -6.27 3.65 -21.55
CA HIS A 17 -6.45 2.22 -21.37
C HIS A 17 -5.31 1.64 -20.55
N MET A 18 -5.63 0.86 -19.53
CA MET A 18 -4.65 0.13 -18.74
C MET A 18 -4.27 -1.16 -19.47
N THR A 19 -3.02 -1.25 -19.90
CA THR A 19 -2.43 -2.44 -20.55
C THR A 19 -2.14 -3.54 -19.53
N ARG A 20 -1.78 -3.16 -18.29
CA ARG A 20 -1.53 -4.06 -17.16
C ARG A 20 -2.42 -3.68 -15.97
N GLY A 21 -2.73 -4.67 -15.13
CA GLY A 21 -3.42 -4.44 -13.87
C GLY A 21 -2.57 -3.64 -12.88
N ARG A 22 -3.24 -3.11 -11.84
CA ARG A 22 -2.58 -2.49 -10.69
C ARG A 22 -2.16 -3.58 -9.70
N THR A 23 -0.95 -3.46 -9.15
CA THR A 23 -0.54 -4.27 -8.00
C THR A 23 -0.78 -3.47 -6.73
N LYS A 24 -1.64 -3.99 -5.85
CA LYS A 24 -1.91 -3.44 -4.51
C LYS A 24 -1.66 -4.55 -3.50
N PRO A 25 -0.98 -4.29 -2.37
CA PRO A 25 -0.93 -5.26 -1.29
C PRO A 25 -2.34 -5.55 -0.75
N LEU A 26 -2.57 -6.79 -0.33
CA LEU A 26 -3.86 -7.24 0.19
C LEU A 26 -4.21 -6.59 1.54
N PHE A 27 -3.19 -6.25 2.33
CA PHE A 27 -3.32 -5.67 3.66
C PHE A 27 -2.57 -4.34 3.77
N THR A 28 -3.03 -3.50 4.69
CA THR A 28 -2.35 -2.25 5.02
C THR A 28 -1.04 -2.54 5.75
N PRO A 29 0.09 -1.90 5.37
CA PRO A 29 1.34 -2.07 6.09
C PRO A 29 1.22 -1.56 7.53
N VAL A 30 1.85 -2.27 8.46
CA VAL A 30 1.90 -1.91 9.89
C VAL A 30 3.35 -1.79 10.30
N GLN A 31 3.77 -0.57 10.67
CA GLN A 31 5.08 -0.32 11.25
C GLN A 31 4.98 -0.51 12.77
N ARG A 32 5.89 -1.31 13.33
CA ARG A 32 5.98 -1.53 14.78
C ARG A 32 7.23 -0.84 15.30
N ASN A 33 7.06 0.04 16.27
CA ASN A 33 8.18 0.64 16.99
C ASN A 33 8.53 -0.30 18.15
N VAL A 34 9.77 -0.77 18.15
CA VAL A 34 10.24 -1.80 19.07
C VAL A 34 11.34 -1.22 19.95
N LEU A 35 11.13 -1.30 21.26
CA LEU A 35 12.08 -0.92 22.28
C LEU A 35 12.92 -2.13 22.67
N THR A 36 14.25 -1.98 22.66
CA THR A 36 15.18 -2.96 23.20
C THR A 36 15.73 -2.45 24.52
N VAL A 37 15.57 -3.25 25.59
CA VAL A 37 16.00 -2.88 26.94
C VAL A 37 17.24 -3.70 27.33
N PRO A 38 18.34 -3.06 27.75
CA PRO A 38 19.53 -3.78 28.21
C PRO A 38 19.21 -4.76 29.34
N GLY A 39 19.68 -5.99 29.22
CA GLY A 39 19.43 -7.05 30.22
C GLY A 39 18.06 -7.74 30.11
N MET A 40 17.20 -7.33 29.17
CA MET A 40 15.94 -8.03 28.86
C MET A 40 16.02 -8.66 27.47
N PRO A 41 15.67 -9.95 27.32
CA PRO A 41 15.72 -10.62 26.03
C PRO A 41 14.57 -10.18 25.11
N GLY A 42 14.90 -9.94 23.84
CA GLY A 42 13.94 -9.61 22.79
C GLY A 42 13.66 -8.10 22.66
N GLY A 43 12.65 -7.79 21.85
CA GLY A 43 12.17 -6.43 21.62
C GLY A 43 10.73 -6.29 22.07
N HIS A 44 10.43 -5.21 22.78
CA HIS A 44 9.10 -4.90 23.30
C HIS A 44 8.40 -3.91 22.38
N ILE A 45 7.13 -4.16 22.04
CA ILE A 45 6.38 -3.24 21.18
C ILE A 45 6.02 -1.99 22.00
N GLU A 46 6.57 -0.86 21.60
CA GLU A 46 6.26 0.45 22.19
C GLU A 46 4.99 1.04 21.56
N SER A 47 4.87 0.97 20.23
CA SER A 47 3.71 1.44 19.49
C SER A 47 3.58 0.79 18.13
N SER A 48 2.45 1.03 17.46
CA SER A 48 2.21 0.59 16.08
C SER A 48 1.57 1.71 15.28
N GLN A 49 2.02 1.87 14.03
CA GLN A 49 1.49 2.83 13.08
C GLN A 49 0.99 2.10 11.84
N ILE A 50 -0.16 2.54 11.34
CA ILE A 50 -0.71 2.04 10.08
C ILE A 50 -0.16 2.93 8.97
N GLU A 51 0.58 2.33 8.06
CA GLU A 51 1.22 3.05 6.96
C GLU A 51 0.32 3.12 5.72
N PRO A 52 0.49 4.14 4.84
CA PRO A 52 -0.29 4.24 3.61
C PRO A 52 -0.09 3.04 2.69
N ILE A 53 -1.17 2.59 2.04
CA ILE A 53 -1.07 1.59 0.98
C ILE A 53 -0.53 2.25 -0.29
N SER A 54 0.76 2.10 -0.54
CA SER A 54 1.35 2.38 -1.85
C SER A 54 0.86 1.36 -2.87
N PHE A 55 0.50 1.81 -4.07
CA PHE A 55 0.25 0.94 -5.20
C PHE A 55 1.01 1.43 -6.41
N ILE A 56 1.57 0.49 -7.17
CA ILE A 56 2.30 0.81 -8.40
C ILE A 56 1.30 0.76 -9.54
N GLN A 57 1.18 1.88 -10.25
CA GLN A 57 0.45 1.95 -11.50
C GLN A 57 1.48 1.86 -12.63
N PRO A 58 1.61 0.70 -13.31
CA PRO A 58 2.40 0.64 -14.53
C PRO A 58 1.68 1.52 -15.56
N ILE A 59 2.31 2.64 -15.91
CA ILE A 59 1.86 3.55 -16.97
C ILE A 59 2.21 2.94 -18.32
#